data_AF-A0A529Y208-F1
#
_entry.id   AF-A0A529Y208-F1
#
_cell.length_a   1.000
_cell.length_b   1.000
_cell.length_c   1.000
_cell.angle_alpha   90.00
_cell.angle_beta   90.00
_cell.angle_gamma   90.00
#
_symmetry.space_group_name_H-M   'P 1'
#
loop_
_entity.id
_entity.type
_entity.pdbx_description
1 polymer ?
#
loop_
_entity_poly.entity_id
_entity_poly.type
_entity_poly.pdbx_seq_one_letter_code
_entity_poly.pdbx_strand_id
1 'polypeptide(L)'
;SNGYAALDRVKLLKLLWDAIGTEFGGRHELYERNYAGNYENLRIETLNAAAATGDLASMQSIVKDCMSEYDLSGWTSSDLINPDDISLVGRGTVQAA
;
A
#
# COMPACT_ATOMS: atom_id res chain seq x y z
N SER A 1 42.78 11.68 -2.91
CA SER A 1 41.87 11.85 -4.06
C SER A 1 42.10 10.66 -4.98
N ASN A 2 41.07 9.98 -5.50
CA ASN A 2 41.20 8.79 -6.36
C ASN A 2 41.80 9.11 -7.75
N GLY A 3 42.91 9.87 -7.82
CA GLY A 3 43.63 10.22 -9.06
C GLY A 3 42.98 11.29 -9.95
N TYR A 4 41.75 11.74 -9.68
CA TYR A 4 41.04 12.68 -10.55
C TYR A 4 41.66 14.08 -10.59
N ALA A 5 41.76 14.64 -11.80
CA ALA A 5 42.09 16.04 -12.00
C ALA A 5 41.00 16.94 -11.38
N ALA A 6 41.42 18.05 -10.76
CA ALA A 6 40.52 18.95 -10.06
C ALA A 6 39.45 19.55 -10.99
N LEU A 7 39.81 19.87 -12.24
CA LEU A 7 38.88 20.40 -13.24
C LEU A 7 37.72 19.45 -13.51
N ASP A 8 38.02 18.17 -13.76
CA ASP A 8 37.00 17.15 -14.04
C ASP A 8 36.10 16.90 -12.84
N ARG A 9 36.71 16.85 -11.63
CA ARG A 9 35.95 16.73 -10.38
C ARG A 9 34.96 17.88 -10.20
N VAL A 10 35.40 19.12 -10.37
CA VAL A 10 34.54 20.30 -10.18
C VAL A 10 33.47 20.36 -11.28
N LYS A 11 33.82 20.04 -12.52
CA LYS A 11 32.86 19.99 -13.64
C LYS A 11 31.74 18.99 -13.37
N LEU A 12 32.09 17.78 -12.93
CA LEU A 12 31.10 16.75 -12.59
C LEU A 12 30.20 17.17 -11.43
N LEU A 13 30.79 17.70 -10.35
CA LEU A 13 30.01 18.10 -9.18
C LEU A 13 29.11 19.30 -9.46
N LYS A 14 29.53 20.24 -10.31
CA LYS A 14 28.66 21.34 -10.74
C LYS A 14 27.52 20.88 -11.63
N LEU A 15 27.75 19.93 -12.54
CA LEU A 15 26.67 19.31 -13.31
C LEU A 15 25.66 18.62 -12.41
N LEU A 16 26.12 17.84 -11.42
CA LEU A 16 25.24 17.20 -10.45
C LEU A 16 24.46 18.23 -9.64
N TRP A 17 25.12 19.29 -9.16
CA TRP A 17 24.46 20.36 -8.42
C TRP A 17 23.41 21.09 -9.26
N ASP A 18 23.66 21.31 -10.56
CA ASP A 18 22.66 21.94 -11.43
C ASP A 18 21.45 21.03 -11.69
N ALA A 19 21.65 19.71 -11.69
CA ALA A 19 20.57 18.75 -11.86
C ALA A 19 19.61 18.66 -10.66
N ILE A 20 20.07 18.97 -9.42
CA ILE A 20 19.28 18.72 -8.20
C ILE A 20 19.19 19.89 -7.20
N GLY A 21 20.13 20.84 -7.23
CA GLY A 21 20.34 21.81 -6.15
C GLY A 21 20.25 23.28 -6.57
N THR A 22 20.33 23.59 -7.86
CA THR A 22 20.04 24.94 -8.37
C THR A 22 18.54 25.16 -8.48
N GLU A 23 18.11 26.39 -8.79
CA GLU A 23 16.69 26.67 -9.07
C GLU A 23 16.16 25.83 -10.24
N PHE A 24 17.00 25.52 -11.22
CA PHE A 24 16.64 24.60 -12.31
C PHE A 24 16.34 23.19 -11.78
N GLY A 25 17.24 22.63 -10.96
CA GLY A 25 17.03 21.33 -10.30
C GLY A 25 15.81 21.34 -9.36
N GLY A 26 15.64 22.37 -8.55
CA GLY A 26 14.50 22.51 -7.63
C GLY A 26 13.15 22.65 -8.35
N ARG A 27 13.11 23.37 -9.48
CA ARG A 27 11.93 23.41 -10.34
C ARG A 27 11.63 22.03 -10.94
N HIS A 28 12.67 21.29 -11.35
CA HIS A 28 12.50 19.93 -11.83
C HIS A 28 11.98 18.99 -10.74
N GLU A 29 12.47 19.11 -9.50
CA GLU A 29 11.92 18.35 -8.37
C GLU A 29 10.44 18.65 -8.16
N LEU A 30 10.06 19.94 -8.13
CA LEU A 30 8.67 20.35 -7.95
C LEU A 30 7.78 19.84 -9.10
N TYR A 31 8.30 19.87 -10.32
CA TYR A 31 7.64 19.34 -11.51
C TYR A 31 7.40 17.84 -11.37
N GLU A 32 8.44 17.03 -11.13
CA GLU A 32 8.29 15.57 -11.04
C GLU A 32 7.37 15.14 -9.89
N ARG A 33 7.30 15.92 -8.80
CA ARG A 33 6.39 15.65 -7.68
C ARG A 33 4.91 15.88 -8.00
N ASN A 34 4.58 16.83 -8.88
CA ASN A 34 3.20 17.31 -9.02
C ASN A 34 2.70 17.38 -10.47
N TYR A 35 3.50 17.00 -11.46
CA TYR A 35 3.15 17.14 -12.87
C TYR A 35 1.85 16.39 -13.22
N ALA A 36 1.72 15.16 -12.73
CA ALA A 36 0.54 14.33 -12.94
C ALA A 36 -0.62 14.64 -11.97
N GLY A 37 -0.48 15.63 -11.09
CA GLY A 37 -1.46 15.97 -10.06
C GLY A 37 -0.84 16.05 -8.67
N ASN A 38 -1.61 16.55 -7.70
CA ASN A 38 -1.18 16.58 -6.30
C ASN A 38 -1.13 15.16 -5.70
N TYR A 39 -0.34 14.98 -4.65
CA TYR A 39 -0.06 13.67 -4.04
C TYR A 39 -1.29 12.94 -3.45
N GLU A 40 -2.38 13.67 -3.16
CA GLU A 40 -3.63 13.09 -2.66
C GLU A 40 -4.51 12.62 -3.81
N ASN A 41 -4.70 13.49 -4.80
CA ASN A 41 -5.56 13.22 -5.95
C ASN A 41 -5.04 12.03 -6.76
N LEU A 42 -3.73 11.89 -6.93
CA LEU A 42 -3.14 10.71 -7.60
C LEU A 42 -3.54 9.39 -6.92
N ARG A 43 -3.61 9.36 -5.59
CA ARG A 43 -4.01 8.17 -4.82
C ARG A 43 -5.52 7.93 -4.91
N ILE A 44 -6.31 8.99 -4.87
CA ILE A 44 -7.77 8.93 -5.03
C ILE A 44 -8.11 8.40 -6.43
N GLU A 45 -7.46 8.90 -7.47
CA GLU A 45 -7.65 8.43 -8.85
C GLU A 45 -7.25 6.96 -9.01
N THR A 46 -6.17 6.53 -8.37
CA THR A 46 -5.76 5.11 -8.35
C THR A 46 -6.84 4.23 -7.71
N LEU A 47 -7.40 4.65 -6.57
CA LEU A 47 -8.50 3.94 -5.91
C LEU A 47 -9.76 3.92 -6.78
N ASN A 48 -10.12 5.06 -7.37
CA ASN A 48 -11.29 5.19 -8.23
C ASN A 48 -11.15 4.34 -9.50
N ALA A 49 -9.96 4.27 -10.07
CA ALA A 49 -9.67 3.39 -11.19
C ALA A 49 -9.88 1.92 -10.80
N ALA A 50 -9.33 1.48 -9.67
CA ALA A 50 -9.54 0.12 -9.17
C ALA A 50 -11.02 -0.18 -8.86
N ALA A 51 -11.78 0.81 -8.40
CA ALA A 51 -13.22 0.68 -8.22
C ALA A 51 -13.96 0.55 -9.57
N ALA A 52 -13.58 1.35 -10.56
CA ALA A 52 -14.21 1.36 -11.88
C ALA A 52 -13.89 0.12 -12.73
N THR A 53 -12.69 -0.45 -12.58
CA THR A 53 -12.27 -1.69 -13.26
C THR A 53 -12.80 -2.95 -12.58
N GLY A 54 -13.30 -2.83 -11.35
CA GLY A 54 -13.77 -3.96 -10.54
C GLY A 54 -12.68 -4.65 -9.72
N ASP A 55 -11.42 -4.20 -9.80
CA ASP A 55 -10.31 -4.77 -9.04
C ASP A 55 -10.55 -4.64 -7.53
N LEU A 56 -11.06 -3.48 -7.08
CA LEU A 56 -11.41 -3.27 -5.67
C LEU A 56 -12.47 -4.26 -5.20
N ALA A 57 -13.50 -4.49 -6.02
CA ALA A 57 -14.58 -5.43 -5.69
C ALA A 57 -14.05 -6.88 -5.62
N SER A 58 -13.13 -7.26 -6.52
CA SER A 58 -12.47 -8.57 -6.50
C SER A 58 -11.66 -8.77 -5.21
N MET A 59 -10.86 -7.79 -4.80
CA MET A 59 -10.11 -7.84 -3.55
C MET A 59 -11.03 -7.94 -2.32
N GLN A 60 -12.13 -7.19 -2.31
CA GLN A 60 -13.13 -7.25 -1.24
C GLN A 60 -13.86 -8.60 -1.22
N SER A 61 -14.09 -9.24 -2.37
CA SER A 61 -14.71 -10.56 -2.45
C SER A 61 -13.86 -11.61 -1.74
N ILE A 62 -12.54 -11.60 -1.92
CA ILE A 62 -11.63 -12.54 -1.23
C ILE A 62 -11.77 -12.41 0.29
N VAL A 63 -11.84 -11.18 0.80
CA VAL A 63 -12.04 -10.92 2.23
C VAL A 63 -13.43 -11.40 2.67
N LYS A 64 -14.46 -11.14 1.86
CA LYS A 64 -15.83 -11.58 2.14
C LYS A 64 -15.95 -13.10 2.19
N ASP A 65 -15.31 -13.80 1.26
CA ASP A 65 -15.32 -15.25 1.19
C ASP A 65 -14.67 -15.82 2.46
N CYS A 66 -13.49 -15.32 2.85
CA CYS A 66 -12.83 -15.68 4.11
C CYS A 66 -13.72 -15.42 5.35
N MET A 67 -14.33 -14.24 5.44
CA MET A 67 -15.23 -13.90 6.55
C MET A 67 -16.54 -14.70 6.55
N SER A 68 -16.91 -15.32 5.43
CA SER A 68 -18.13 -16.13 5.32
C SER A 68 -17.95 -17.54 5.87
N GLU A 69 -16.71 -18.00 6.05
CA GLU A 69 -16.38 -19.35 6.51
C GLU A 69 -16.48 -19.52 8.04
N TYR A 70 -16.80 -18.46 8.79
CA TYR A 70 -17.01 -18.52 10.23
C TYR A 70 -18.03 -17.51 10.75
N ASP A 71 -18.57 -17.78 11.92
CA ASP A 71 -19.36 -16.85 12.72
C ASP A 71 -19.02 -16.97 14.22
N LEU A 72 -19.82 -16.33 15.08
CA LEU A 72 -19.59 -16.38 16.53
C LEU A 72 -19.77 -17.78 17.14
N SER A 73 -20.35 -18.73 16.41
CA SER A 73 -20.60 -20.10 16.84
C SER A 73 -19.54 -21.11 16.35
N GLY A 74 -18.61 -20.68 15.50
CA GLY A 74 -17.52 -21.50 14.96
C GLY A 74 -17.37 -21.41 13.44
N TRP A 75 -16.72 -22.41 12.86
CA TRP A 75 -16.61 -22.56 11.40
C TRP A 75 -17.97 -22.94 10.79
N THR A 76 -18.31 -22.31 9.67
CA THR A 76 -19.50 -22.61 8.86
C THR A 76 -19.18 -23.54 7.68
N SER A 77 -17.91 -23.60 7.26
CA SER A 77 -17.42 -24.51 6.22
C SER A 77 -17.37 -25.95 6.72
N SER A 78 -17.76 -26.90 5.86
CA SER A 78 -17.90 -28.33 6.22
C SER A 78 -16.59 -29.10 6.29
N ASP A 79 -15.50 -28.52 5.80
CA ASP A 79 -14.16 -29.09 5.77
C ASP A 79 -13.28 -28.65 6.96
N LEU A 80 -13.78 -27.76 7.82
CA LEU A 80 -13.09 -27.27 9.01
C LEU A 80 -13.67 -27.87 10.29
N ILE A 81 -12.80 -28.15 11.27
CA ILE A 81 -13.18 -28.78 12.54
C ILE A 81 -13.34 -27.71 13.61
N ASN A 82 -14.50 -27.67 14.26
CA ASN A 82 -14.74 -26.79 15.41
C ASN A 82 -13.95 -27.26 16.65
N PRO A 83 -13.42 -26.32 17.46
CA PRO A 83 -12.57 -26.64 18.61
C PRO A 83 -13.37 -27.07 19.86
N ASP A 84 -14.60 -27.58 19.69
CA ASP A 84 -15.51 -27.89 20.80
C ASP A 84 -14.99 -29.01 21.73
N ASP A 85 -14.09 -29.85 21.22
CA ASP A 85 -13.47 -30.98 21.93
C ASP A 85 -12.22 -30.59 22.76
N ILE A 86 -11.58 -29.46 22.42
CA ILE A 86 -10.33 -29.00 23.05
C ILE A 86 -10.46 -27.65 23.77
N SER A 87 -11.53 -26.89 23.53
CA SER A 87 -11.74 -25.60 24.19
C SER A 87 -11.98 -25.76 25.69
N LEU A 88 -11.05 -25.26 26.51
CA LEU A 88 -11.15 -25.24 27.97
C LEU A 88 -12.10 -24.15 28.50
N VAL A 89 -12.41 -23.17 27.65
CA VAL A 89 -13.46 -22.18 27.88
C VAL A 89 -14.72 -22.75 27.26
N GLY A 90 -15.59 -23.37 28.08
CA GLY A 90 -16.89 -23.83 27.60
C GLY A 90 -17.68 -22.68 26.97
N ARG A 91 -18.59 -22.98 26.04
CA ARG A 91 -19.54 -21.99 25.47
C ARG A 91 -20.48 -21.45 26.56
N GLY A 92 -19.95 -20.61 27.43
CA GLY A 92 -20.72 -19.88 28.44
C GLY A 92 -21.55 -18.84 27.71
N THR A 93 -22.82 -19.15 27.47
CA THR A 93 -23.93 -18.20 27.36
C THR A 93 -23.53 -16.79 26.89
N VAL A 94 -23.20 -16.61 25.61
CA VAL A 94 -23.33 -15.28 25.01
C VAL A 94 -24.79 -15.15 24.59
N GLN A 95 -25.49 -14.52 25.52
CA GLN A 95 -26.87 -14.10 25.60
C GLN A 95 -27.56 -13.83 24.25
N ALA A 96 -28.67 -14.54 24.04
CA ALA A 96 -29.76 -14.07 23.19
C ALA A 96 -30.20 -12.68 23.65
N ALA A 97 -30.20 -11.73 22.72
CA ALA A 97 -30.98 -10.50 22.73
C ALA A 97 -31.38 -10.18 21.29
#